data_AF-A0A8S2MW47-F1
#
_entry.id   AF-A0A8S2MW47-F1
#
_cell.length_a   1.000
_cell.length_b   1.000
_cell.length_c   1.000
_cell.angle_alpha   90.00
_cell.angle_beta   90.00
_cell.angle_gamma   90.00
#
_symmetry.space_group_name_H-M   'P 1'
#
loop_
_entity.id
_entity.type
_entity.pdbx_description
1 polymer ?
#
loop_
_entity_poly.entity_id
_entity_poly.type
_entity_poly.pdbx_seq_one_letter_code
_entity_poly.pdbx_strand_id
1 'polypeptide(L)'
;DDSDVWLFGASHVYRHFFRQEQLVEHYDSTIIANQLGLDRESMIAIGMIVGSDYTKGIPNAGIMTALEILQEFHGTCMERLEKFRHWWKKAQNPDYKTQSKVLKRLKNLALFEGFPNQAIYDAYISPKVDPGKSKFTWAMPQLELIREFIGSKLKWDRRKIDDMILPVIKRMNTNEIQSRIDCFFAPVLFESTSHQFKKNTRLKSALDLLKQKTEKAKENENENDLNLSEDDNTPIPERNAPKRKKRPKTTKLMNDLLDSVQKTKQRSKKKKPIVSPILSDEENV
;
A
#
# COMPACT_ATOMS: atom_id res chain seq x y z
N ASP A 1 -1.05 6.44 4.73
CA ASP A 1 -0.06 7.34 4.09
C ASP A 1 1.38 6.88 4.32
N ASP A 2 1.64 6.19 5.42
CA ASP A 2 2.88 5.44 5.67
C ASP A 2 2.92 4.11 4.88
N SER A 3 4.05 3.82 4.23
CA SER A 3 4.28 2.60 3.44
C SER A 3 4.83 1.42 4.23
N ASP A 4 5.41 1.64 5.42
CA ASP A 4 5.98 0.57 6.24
C ASP A 4 4.91 -0.42 6.73
N VAL A 5 3.65 0.00 6.68
CA VAL A 5 2.47 -0.85 6.90
C VAL A 5 2.49 -2.14 6.05
N TRP A 6 3.06 -2.10 4.84
CA TRP A 6 3.19 -3.28 3.98
C TRP A 6 4.26 -4.25 4.49
N LEU A 7 5.33 -3.74 5.09
CA LEU A 7 6.41 -4.53 5.66
C LEU A 7 5.93 -5.25 6.92
N PHE A 8 5.01 -4.63 7.67
CA PHE A 8 4.26 -5.27 8.77
C PHE A 8 3.16 -6.24 8.33
N GLY A 9 2.93 -6.39 7.02
CA GLY A 9 2.02 -7.40 6.47
C GLY A 9 0.55 -6.97 6.36
N ALA A 10 0.25 -5.68 6.23
CA ALA A 10 -1.11 -5.24 5.95
C ALA A 10 -1.63 -5.77 4.60
N SER A 11 -2.92 -6.12 4.58
CA SER A 11 -3.58 -6.63 3.39
C SER A 11 -4.36 -5.57 2.62
N HIS A 12 -4.97 -4.62 3.33
CA HIS A 12 -5.75 -3.54 2.74
C HIS A 12 -5.31 -2.20 3.30
N VAL A 13 -4.98 -1.25 2.43
CA VAL A 13 -4.52 0.08 2.82
C VAL A 13 -5.34 1.14 2.10
N TYR A 14 -5.87 2.08 2.86
CA TYR A 14 -6.57 3.25 2.37
C TYR A 14 -5.67 4.47 2.51
N ARG A 15 -5.37 5.10 1.38
CA ARG A 15 -4.44 6.23 1.29
C ARG A 15 -5.17 7.50 0.87
N HIS A 16 -4.69 8.64 1.33
CA HIS A 16 -5.25 9.97 1.01
C HIS A 16 -6.67 10.21 1.53
N PHE A 17 -7.07 9.52 2.61
CA PHE A 17 -8.42 9.59 3.16
C PHE A 17 -8.88 11.02 3.51
N PHE A 18 -7.95 11.85 3.98
CA PHE A 18 -8.24 13.23 4.43
C PHE A 18 -7.83 14.31 3.42
N ARG A 19 -7.42 13.95 2.19
CA ARG A 19 -7.14 14.96 1.16
C ARG A 19 -8.45 15.63 0.74
N GLN A 20 -8.37 16.91 0.36
CA GLN A 20 -9.53 17.66 -0.14
C GLN A 20 -9.99 17.15 -1.52
N GLU A 21 -9.15 16.40 -2.22
CA GLU A 21 -9.49 15.66 -3.44
C GLU A 21 -10.44 14.51 -3.11
N GLN A 22 -11.49 14.32 -3.91
CA GLN A 22 -12.61 13.44 -3.56
C GLN A 22 -12.36 11.93 -3.74
N LEU A 23 -11.11 11.48 -3.94
CA LEU A 23 -10.82 10.08 -4.21
C LEU A 23 -9.83 9.52 -3.20
N VAL A 24 -10.28 8.50 -2.46
CA VAL A 24 -9.44 7.67 -1.60
C VAL A 24 -8.82 6.58 -2.47
N GLU A 25 -7.53 6.33 -2.30
CA GLU A 25 -6.84 5.23 -2.98
C GLU A 25 -6.92 3.98 -2.11
N HIS A 26 -7.37 2.87 -2.69
CA HIS A 26 -7.34 1.56 -2.05
C HIS A 26 -6.26 0.71 -2.70
N TYR A 27 -5.45 0.09 -1.85
CA TYR A 27 -4.40 -0.85 -2.24
C TYR A 27 -4.63 -2.18 -1.54
N ASP A 28 -4.37 -3.26 -2.26
CA ASP A 28 -4.55 -4.62 -1.78
C ASP A 28 -3.26 -5.43 -1.99
N SER A 29 -2.78 -6.08 -0.93
CA SER A 29 -1.53 -6.86 -0.97
C SER A 29 -1.61 -8.02 -1.95
N THR A 30 -2.79 -8.63 -2.13
CA THR A 30 -2.99 -9.74 -3.08
C THR A 30 -2.87 -9.23 -4.51
N ILE A 31 -3.40 -8.04 -4.81
CA ILE A 31 -3.27 -7.39 -6.11
C ILE A 31 -1.81 -7.02 -6.36
N ILE A 32 -1.12 -6.46 -5.36
CA ILE A 32 0.32 -6.13 -5.45
C ILE A 32 1.13 -7.38 -5.77
N ALA A 33 0.92 -8.47 -5.03
CA ALA A 33 1.61 -9.74 -5.28
C ALA A 33 1.31 -10.29 -6.68
N ASN A 34 0.04 -10.30 -7.11
CA ASN A 34 -0.36 -10.88 -8.40
C ASN A 34 0.01 -10.02 -9.61
N GLN A 35 0.07 -8.70 -9.47
CA GLN A 35 0.38 -7.80 -10.58
C GLN A 35 1.86 -7.45 -10.66
N LEU A 36 2.54 -7.33 -9.51
CA LEU A 36 3.92 -6.85 -9.44
C LEU A 36 4.93 -7.94 -9.04
N GLY A 37 4.46 -9.11 -8.59
CA GLY A 37 5.34 -10.17 -8.07
C GLY A 37 6.02 -9.81 -6.75
N LEU A 38 5.48 -8.83 -6.01
CA LEU A 38 6.04 -8.34 -4.76
C LEU A 38 5.28 -8.91 -3.57
N ASP A 39 5.90 -9.88 -2.90
CA ASP A 39 5.46 -10.40 -1.61
C ASP A 39 6.02 -9.59 -0.43
N ARG A 40 5.62 -9.93 0.80
CA ARG A 40 6.06 -9.23 2.01
C ARG A 40 7.58 -9.24 2.15
N GLU A 41 8.22 -10.37 1.90
CA GLU A 41 9.68 -10.49 1.98
C GLU A 41 10.39 -9.60 0.95
N SER A 42 9.89 -9.54 -0.28
CA SER A 42 10.42 -8.65 -1.31
C SER A 42 10.25 -7.18 -0.93
N MET A 43 9.11 -6.82 -0.33
CA MET A 43 8.87 -5.46 0.15
C MET A 43 9.79 -5.08 1.32
N ILE A 44 10.06 -6.01 2.25
CA ILE A 44 11.05 -5.81 3.33
C ILE A 44 12.46 -5.62 2.74
N ALA A 45 12.86 -6.47 1.78
CA ALA A 45 14.15 -6.33 1.10
C ALA A 45 14.29 -4.98 0.40
N ILE A 46 13.22 -4.50 -0.26
CA ILE A 46 13.18 -3.16 -0.87
C ILE A 46 13.33 -2.08 0.20
N GLY A 47 12.60 -2.16 1.32
CA GLY A 47 12.72 -1.22 2.43
C GLY A 47 14.12 -1.18 3.06
N MET A 48 14.80 -2.33 3.11
CA MET A 48 16.20 -2.40 3.58
C MET A 48 17.21 -1.79 2.61
N ILE A 49 16.94 -1.84 1.30
CA ILE A 49 17.81 -1.26 0.26
C ILE A 49 17.55 0.23 0.07
N VAL A 50 16.29 0.63 -0.05
CA VAL A 50 15.88 2.02 -0.37
C VAL A 50 15.89 2.91 0.88
N GLY A 51 15.56 2.33 2.02
CA GLY A 51 15.34 3.05 3.28
C GLY A 51 13.87 2.97 3.72
N SER A 52 13.69 2.95 5.03
CA SER A 52 12.42 2.82 5.76
C SER A 52 12.61 3.36 7.19
N ASP A 53 11.61 3.30 8.05
CA ASP A 53 11.72 3.88 9.40
C ASP A 53 12.81 3.20 10.26
N TYR A 54 13.15 1.95 9.95
CA TYR A 54 14.14 1.16 10.69
C TYR A 54 15.55 1.22 10.05
N THR A 55 15.71 1.83 8.88
CA THR A 55 17.02 1.94 8.21
C THR A 55 17.08 3.06 7.20
N LYS A 56 18.23 3.74 7.12
CA LYS A 56 18.48 4.76 6.08
C LYS A 56 18.60 4.18 4.67
N GLY A 57 18.75 2.86 4.54
CA GLY A 57 18.99 2.20 3.26
C GLY A 57 20.44 2.37 2.77
N ILE A 58 20.68 1.92 1.53
CA ILE A 58 21.96 2.04 0.85
C ILE A 58 22.01 3.38 0.12
N PRO A 59 23.06 4.20 0.33
CA PRO A 59 23.22 5.46 -0.39
C PRO A 59 23.14 5.28 -1.91
N ASN A 60 22.38 6.13 -2.58
CA ASN A 60 22.15 6.10 -4.03
C ASN A 60 21.42 4.84 -4.56
N ALA A 61 20.86 4.00 -3.68
CA ALA A 61 20.00 2.89 -4.08
C ALA A 61 18.53 3.31 -4.06
N GLY A 62 17.98 3.61 -5.22
CA GLY A 62 16.53 3.85 -5.37
C GLY A 62 15.74 2.57 -5.65
N ILE A 63 14.42 2.70 -5.84
CA ILE A 63 13.51 1.59 -6.12
C ILE A 63 13.96 0.72 -7.31
N MET A 64 14.48 1.35 -8.37
CA MET A 64 14.98 0.63 -9.54
C MET A 64 16.20 -0.24 -9.20
N THR A 65 17.11 0.28 -8.39
CA THR A 65 18.29 -0.45 -7.93
C THR A 65 17.88 -1.63 -7.06
N ALA A 66 16.92 -1.42 -6.15
CA ALA A 66 16.38 -2.49 -5.32
C ALA A 66 15.76 -3.61 -6.16
N LEU A 67 14.92 -3.29 -7.14
CA LEU A 67 14.31 -4.28 -8.01
C LEU A 67 15.33 -5.05 -8.85
N GLU A 68 16.37 -4.37 -9.36
CA GLU A 68 17.46 -5.03 -10.08
C GLU A 68 18.25 -5.99 -9.17
N ILE A 69 18.49 -5.62 -7.90
CA ILE A 69 19.11 -6.52 -6.91
C ILE A 69 18.21 -7.75 -6.68
N LEU A 70 16.91 -7.54 -6.44
CA LEU A 70 15.95 -8.63 -6.22
C LEU A 70 15.80 -9.54 -7.44
N GLN A 71 16.03 -9.03 -8.65
CA GLN A 71 15.97 -9.79 -9.88
C GLN A 71 17.24 -10.64 -10.13
N GLU A 72 18.39 -10.13 -9.71
CA GLU A 72 19.70 -10.78 -9.90
C GLU A 72 19.98 -11.83 -8.81
N PHE A 73 19.59 -11.55 -7.56
CA PHE A 73 19.80 -12.43 -6.41
C PHE A 73 18.47 -13.05 -5.98
N HIS A 74 18.49 -14.35 -5.69
CA HIS A 74 17.29 -15.16 -5.40
C HIS A 74 17.33 -15.78 -4.00
N GLY A 75 16.16 -16.15 -3.48
CA GLY A 75 15.97 -16.73 -2.14
C GLY A 75 14.97 -15.96 -1.30
N THR A 76 14.97 -16.19 0.01
CA THR A 76 14.24 -15.36 0.98
C THR A 76 14.81 -13.95 1.06
N CYS A 77 14.13 -13.03 1.76
CA CYS A 77 14.61 -11.64 1.95
C CYS A 77 16.09 -11.59 2.37
N MET A 78 16.44 -12.26 3.47
CA MET A 78 17.80 -12.22 4.02
C MET A 78 18.81 -12.93 3.11
N GLU A 79 18.48 -14.11 2.59
CA GLU A 79 19.35 -14.84 1.67
C GLU A 79 19.70 -14.03 0.42
N ARG A 80 18.71 -13.32 -0.16
CA ARG A 80 18.95 -12.44 -1.31
C ARG A 80 19.97 -11.36 -0.99
N LEU A 81 19.77 -10.68 0.14
CA LEU A 81 20.63 -9.57 0.54
C LEU A 81 22.04 -10.04 0.95
N GLU A 82 22.16 -11.23 1.55
CA GLU A 82 23.45 -11.85 1.85
C GLU A 82 24.21 -12.26 0.59
N LYS A 83 23.53 -12.89 -0.38
CA LYS A 83 24.13 -13.22 -1.69
C LYS A 83 24.60 -11.96 -2.40
N PHE A 84 23.80 -10.89 -2.36
CA PHE A 84 24.19 -9.58 -2.89
C PHE A 84 25.42 -9.02 -2.18
N ARG A 85 25.46 -9.05 -0.84
CA ARG A 85 26.63 -8.58 -0.06
C ARG A 85 27.89 -9.38 -0.41
N HIS A 86 27.78 -10.70 -0.50
CA HIS A 86 28.90 -11.58 -0.83
C HIS A 86 29.42 -11.33 -2.24
N TRP A 87 28.53 -11.21 -3.21
CA TRP A 87 28.88 -10.83 -4.57
C TRP A 87 29.54 -9.45 -4.61
N TRP A 88 28.99 -8.47 -3.90
CA TRP A 88 29.52 -7.10 -3.87
C TRP A 88 30.95 -7.07 -3.33
N LYS A 89 31.23 -7.81 -2.24
CA LYS A 89 32.60 -7.95 -1.70
C LYS A 89 33.57 -8.52 -2.73
N LYS A 90 33.17 -9.59 -3.45
CA LYS A 90 33.99 -10.17 -4.53
C LYS A 90 34.19 -9.19 -5.68
N ALA A 91 33.14 -8.45 -6.03
CA ALA A 91 33.15 -7.51 -7.14
C ALA A 91 34.07 -6.32 -6.89
N GLN A 92 34.43 -6.00 -5.64
CA GLN A 92 35.39 -4.92 -5.35
C GLN A 92 36.83 -5.25 -5.74
N ASN A 93 37.17 -6.51 -6.00
CA ASN A 93 38.49 -6.85 -6.53
C ASN A 93 38.69 -6.19 -7.92
N PRO A 94 39.82 -5.48 -8.17
CA PRO A 94 40.13 -4.88 -9.46
C PRO A 94 40.05 -5.85 -10.66
N ASP A 95 40.39 -7.12 -10.45
CA ASP A 95 40.39 -8.15 -11.50
C ASP A 95 38.99 -8.69 -11.81
N TYR A 96 37.98 -8.35 -11.01
CA TYR A 96 36.61 -8.83 -11.19
C TYR A 96 35.94 -8.15 -12.38
N LYS A 97 35.81 -8.88 -13.49
CA LYS A 97 35.13 -8.44 -14.70
C LYS A 97 33.61 -8.67 -14.59
N THR A 98 32.86 -7.59 -14.37
CA THR A 98 31.39 -7.60 -14.42
C THR A 98 30.90 -7.67 -15.87
N GLN A 99 30.03 -8.63 -16.17
CA GLN A 99 29.53 -8.87 -17.52
C GLN A 99 28.35 -7.96 -17.91
N SER A 100 27.55 -7.47 -16.96
CA SER A 100 26.35 -6.66 -17.23
C SER A 100 26.48 -5.20 -16.79
N LYS A 101 25.79 -4.28 -17.50
CA LYS A 101 25.70 -2.85 -17.12
C LYS A 101 25.07 -2.65 -15.74
N VAL A 102 24.13 -3.53 -15.38
CA VAL A 102 23.47 -3.53 -14.06
C VAL A 102 24.48 -3.84 -12.97
N LEU A 103 25.22 -4.94 -13.09
CA LEU A 103 26.24 -5.36 -12.14
C LEU A 103 27.35 -4.30 -11.98
N LYS A 104 27.74 -3.62 -13.07
CA LYS A 104 28.67 -2.47 -13.00
C LYS A 104 28.15 -1.37 -12.09
N ARG A 105 26.87 -1.03 -12.17
CA ARG A 105 26.25 -0.03 -11.30
C ARG A 105 26.13 -0.51 -9.86
N LEU A 106 25.73 -1.77 -9.66
CA LEU A 106 25.60 -2.36 -8.33
C LEU A 106 26.95 -2.43 -7.59
N LYS A 107 28.06 -2.64 -8.32
CA LYS A 107 29.43 -2.61 -7.76
C LYS A 107 29.78 -1.24 -7.14
N ASN A 108 29.25 -0.15 -7.69
CA ASN A 108 29.53 1.22 -7.22
C ASN A 108 28.71 1.63 -5.98
N LEU A 109 27.79 0.79 -5.50
CA LEU A 109 27.04 1.07 -4.28
C LEU A 109 27.96 0.99 -3.06
N ALA A 110 27.76 1.86 -2.08
CA ALA A 110 28.50 1.83 -0.82
C ALA A 110 27.70 1.04 0.22
N LEU A 111 28.03 -0.24 0.41
CA LEU A 111 27.43 -1.05 1.47
C LEU A 111 28.11 -0.73 2.80
N PHE A 112 27.31 -0.45 3.83
CA PHE A 112 27.81 -0.23 5.19
C PHE A 112 28.14 -1.55 5.88
N GLU A 113 29.01 -1.48 6.89
CA GLU A 113 29.39 -2.62 7.70
C GLU A 113 28.18 -3.09 8.54
N GLY A 114 27.76 -4.35 8.32
CA GLY A 114 26.58 -4.92 8.97
C GLY A 114 25.33 -5.02 8.09
N PHE A 115 25.36 -4.59 6.82
CA PHE A 115 24.29 -4.90 5.87
C PHE A 115 24.40 -6.36 5.36
N PRO A 116 23.30 -7.12 5.24
CA PRO A 116 21.97 -6.85 5.79
C PRO A 116 21.93 -7.09 7.30
N ASN A 117 21.09 -6.34 8.02
CA ASN A 117 20.93 -6.46 9.46
C ASN A 117 19.66 -7.27 9.79
N GLN A 118 19.86 -8.44 10.41
CA GLN A 118 18.78 -9.35 10.80
C GLN A 118 17.76 -8.70 11.75
N ALA A 119 18.21 -7.83 12.66
CA ALA A 119 17.31 -7.21 13.63
C ALA A 119 16.22 -6.33 12.98
N ILE A 120 16.54 -5.72 11.83
CA ILE A 120 15.58 -4.92 11.06
C ILE A 120 14.53 -5.84 10.41
N TYR A 121 14.98 -6.96 9.85
CA TYR A 121 14.08 -7.98 9.30
C TYR A 121 13.15 -8.54 10.39
N ASP A 122 13.71 -8.88 11.55
CA ASP A 122 12.97 -9.43 12.68
C ASP A 122 11.90 -8.45 13.20
N ALA A 123 12.23 -7.16 13.26
CA ALA A 123 11.30 -6.11 13.67
C ALA A 123 10.08 -6.02 12.75
N TYR A 124 10.27 -6.21 11.43
CA TYR A 124 9.17 -6.20 10.47
C TYR A 124 8.41 -7.51 10.41
N ILE A 125 9.09 -8.67 10.45
CA ILE A 125 8.45 -9.98 10.29
C ILE A 125 7.66 -10.39 11.53
N SER A 126 8.20 -10.12 12.72
CA SER A 126 7.66 -10.49 14.01
C SER A 126 7.50 -9.27 14.93
N PRO A 127 6.66 -8.28 14.55
CA PRO A 127 6.43 -7.11 15.36
C PRO A 127 5.70 -7.49 16.66
N LYS A 128 6.00 -6.77 17.74
CA LYS A 128 5.26 -6.93 19.00
C LYS A 128 3.87 -6.30 18.86
N VAL A 129 2.86 -7.15 18.72
CA VAL A 129 1.44 -6.75 18.62
C VAL A 129 0.63 -7.31 19.78
N ASP A 130 -0.48 -6.67 20.11
CA ASP A 130 -1.45 -7.21 21.05
C ASP A 130 -2.37 -8.22 20.31
N PRO A 131 -2.35 -9.52 20.66
CA PRO A 131 -3.20 -10.53 20.04
C PRO A 131 -4.65 -10.52 20.59
N GLY A 132 -4.98 -9.60 21.50
CA GLY A 132 -6.29 -9.46 22.11
C GLY A 132 -7.42 -9.45 21.09
N LYS A 133 -8.37 -10.37 21.26
CA LYS A 133 -9.58 -10.47 20.41
C LYS A 133 -10.78 -9.74 21.03
N SER A 134 -10.53 -8.75 21.88
CA SER A 134 -11.58 -7.94 22.49
C SER A 134 -12.38 -7.23 21.40
N LYS A 135 -13.71 -7.28 21.50
CA LYS A 135 -14.58 -6.59 20.55
C LYS A 135 -14.56 -5.10 20.83
N PHE A 136 -14.36 -4.31 19.79
CA PHE A 136 -14.56 -2.87 19.86
C PHE A 136 -16.04 -2.54 20.03
N THR A 137 -16.31 -1.47 20.79
CA THR A 137 -17.65 -0.89 20.95
C THR A 137 -17.61 0.57 20.55
N TRP A 138 -18.66 1.05 19.90
CA TRP A 138 -18.80 2.44 19.49
C TRP A 138 -19.92 3.09 20.31
N ALA A 139 -19.60 4.15 21.02
CA ALA A 139 -20.54 4.93 21.81
C ALA A 139 -20.95 6.21 21.08
N MET A 140 -22.08 6.79 21.47
CA MET A 140 -22.50 8.09 20.96
C MET A 140 -21.61 9.22 21.50
N PRO A 141 -21.25 10.22 20.68
CA PRO A 141 -20.47 11.37 21.13
C PRO A 141 -21.19 12.15 22.24
N GLN A 142 -20.49 12.44 23.34
CA GLN A 142 -21.05 13.21 24.46
C GLN A 142 -20.86 14.71 24.21
N LEU A 143 -21.94 15.37 23.76
CA LEU A 143 -21.88 16.75 23.26
C LEU A 143 -21.32 17.76 24.27
N GLU A 144 -21.74 17.70 25.54
CA GLU A 144 -21.29 18.69 26.54
C GLU A 144 -19.80 18.52 26.88
N LEU A 145 -19.31 17.30 26.98
CA LEU A 145 -17.88 17.03 27.18
C LEU A 145 -17.04 17.50 25.98
N ILE A 146 -17.55 17.33 24.76
CA ILE A 146 -16.89 17.83 23.54
C ILE A 146 -16.84 19.36 23.55
N ARG A 147 -17.92 20.03 23.95
CA ARG A 147 -17.97 21.50 24.07
C ARG A 147 -16.95 22.00 25.10
N GLU A 148 -16.90 21.39 26.27
CA GLU A 148 -15.94 21.75 27.31
C GLU A 148 -14.50 21.51 26.86
N PHE A 149 -14.22 20.36 26.24
CA PHE A 149 -12.89 20.02 25.76
C PHE A 149 -12.42 20.97 24.64
N ILE A 150 -13.24 21.18 23.61
CA ILE A 150 -12.87 22.05 22.48
C ILE A 150 -12.85 23.52 22.91
N GLY A 151 -13.79 23.95 23.75
CA GLY A 151 -13.82 25.30 24.31
C GLY A 151 -12.59 25.59 25.17
N SER A 152 -12.13 24.63 25.96
CA SER A 152 -10.92 24.80 26.78
C SER A 152 -9.63 24.77 25.94
N LYS A 153 -9.51 23.83 24.98
CA LYS A 153 -8.29 23.60 24.19
C LYS A 153 -8.12 24.52 22.98
N LEU A 154 -9.19 24.73 22.20
CA LEU A 154 -9.15 25.49 20.95
C LEU A 154 -9.80 26.88 21.08
N LYS A 155 -10.41 27.19 22.23
CA LYS A 155 -11.13 28.45 22.49
C LYS A 155 -12.23 28.73 21.47
N TRP A 156 -12.88 27.68 20.97
CA TRP A 156 -14.02 27.85 20.06
C TRP A 156 -15.29 28.14 20.85
N ASP A 157 -16.13 29.01 20.29
CA ASP A 157 -17.46 29.26 20.82
C ASP A 157 -18.36 28.03 20.68
N ARG A 158 -19.29 27.89 21.61
CA ARG A 158 -20.29 26.80 21.61
C ARG A 158 -21.01 26.66 20.26
N ARG A 159 -21.36 27.78 19.63
CA ARG A 159 -22.04 27.80 18.31
C ARG A 159 -21.21 27.12 17.23
N LYS A 160 -19.92 27.48 17.12
CA LYS A 160 -19.00 26.89 16.14
C LYS A 160 -18.81 25.39 16.37
N ILE A 161 -18.80 24.95 17.63
CA ILE A 161 -18.69 23.53 17.98
C ILE A 161 -19.95 22.79 17.55
N ASP A 162 -21.11 23.35 17.86
CA ASP A 162 -22.41 22.78 17.51
C ASP A 162 -22.58 22.64 16.00
N ASP A 163 -22.22 23.67 15.23
CA ASP A 163 -22.29 23.65 13.76
C ASP A 163 -21.47 22.51 13.13
N MET A 164 -20.37 22.12 13.77
CA MET A 164 -19.50 21.03 13.31
C MET A 164 -19.95 19.65 13.78
N ILE A 165 -20.44 19.53 15.02
CA ILE A 165 -20.68 18.24 15.67
C ILE A 165 -22.13 17.75 15.50
N LEU A 166 -23.12 18.65 15.53
CA LEU A 166 -24.53 18.26 15.41
C LEU A 166 -24.85 17.52 14.10
N PRO A 167 -24.28 17.89 12.92
CA PRO A 167 -24.48 17.11 11.70
C PRO A 167 -23.97 15.67 11.81
N VAL A 168 -22.85 15.45 12.52
CA VAL A 168 -22.27 14.12 12.75
C VAL A 168 -23.16 13.29 13.67
N ILE A 169 -23.60 13.85 14.79
CA ILE A 169 -24.52 13.18 15.73
C ILE A 169 -25.84 12.83 15.03
N LYS A 170 -26.39 13.75 14.25
CA LYS A 170 -27.61 13.51 13.47
C LYS A 170 -27.45 12.32 12.52
N ARG A 171 -26.31 12.24 11.82
CA ARG A 171 -25.99 11.13 10.91
C ARG A 171 -25.69 9.81 11.64
N MET A 172 -25.19 9.84 12.86
CA MET A 172 -25.04 8.63 13.68
C MET A 172 -26.38 8.12 14.21
N ASN A 173 -27.35 9.02 14.45
CA ASN A 173 -28.70 8.67 14.91
C ASN A 173 -29.65 8.22 13.79
N THR A 174 -29.32 8.45 12.52
CA THR A 174 -30.07 7.84 11.43
C THR A 174 -29.78 6.34 11.44
N ASN A 175 -30.83 5.51 11.59
CA ASN A 175 -30.77 4.03 11.56
C ASN A 175 -30.38 3.44 10.19
N GLU A 176 -29.59 4.17 9.40
CA GLU A 176 -29.00 3.66 8.18
C GLU A 176 -27.91 2.65 8.56
N ILE A 177 -28.06 1.42 8.07
CA ILE A 177 -27.03 0.40 8.23
C ILE A 177 -25.82 0.87 7.42
N GLN A 178 -24.83 1.43 8.10
CA GLN A 178 -23.55 1.79 7.49
C GLN A 178 -22.92 0.49 6.94
N SER A 179 -22.79 0.41 5.63
CA SER A 179 -22.12 -0.71 4.97
C SER A 179 -20.61 -0.68 5.25
N ARG A 180 -19.92 -1.78 4.94
CA ARG A 180 -18.46 -1.84 5.05
C ARG A 180 -17.83 -0.81 4.10
N ILE A 181 -16.64 -0.33 4.48
CA ILE A 181 -15.93 0.74 3.75
C ILE A 181 -15.72 0.42 2.26
N ASP A 182 -15.48 -0.85 1.92
CA ASP A 182 -15.36 -1.37 0.55
C ASP A 182 -16.61 -1.13 -0.31
N CYS A 183 -17.79 -1.04 0.28
CA CYS A 183 -19.04 -0.75 -0.44
C CYS A 183 -19.11 0.70 -0.97
N PHE A 184 -18.27 1.60 -0.44
CA PHE A 184 -18.18 2.99 -0.90
C PHE A 184 -17.16 3.17 -2.03
N PHE A 185 -16.33 2.15 -2.29
CA PHE A 185 -15.40 2.16 -3.41
C PHE A 185 -16.14 1.60 -4.63
N ALA A 186 -16.55 2.50 -5.52
CA ALA A 186 -16.83 2.07 -6.88
C ALA A 186 -15.51 1.55 -7.46
N PRO A 187 -15.47 0.37 -8.10
CA PRO A 187 -14.31 -0.07 -8.84
C PRO A 187 -14.13 0.85 -10.04
N VAL A 188 -13.53 2.01 -9.82
CA VAL A 188 -12.81 2.71 -10.88
C VAL A 188 -11.58 1.85 -11.09
N LEU A 189 -11.78 0.76 -11.84
CA LEU A 189 -10.71 -0.11 -12.31
C LEU A 189 -9.64 0.80 -12.87
N PHE A 190 -8.46 0.64 -12.30
CA PHE A 190 -7.31 1.53 -12.44
C PHE A 190 -6.71 1.40 -13.85
N GLU A 191 -7.46 1.78 -14.90
CA GLU A 191 -6.92 1.90 -16.26
C GLU A 191 -5.83 3.01 -16.32
N SER A 192 -5.80 3.90 -15.33
CA SER A 192 -4.91 5.07 -15.31
C SER A 192 -3.50 4.83 -14.75
N THR A 193 -3.27 3.85 -13.85
CA THR A 193 -1.90 3.49 -13.42
C THR A 193 -1.18 2.73 -14.51
N SER A 194 -1.91 1.97 -15.35
CA SER A 194 -1.31 1.39 -16.55
C SER A 194 -0.61 2.46 -17.40
N HIS A 195 -1.11 3.70 -17.45
CA HIS A 195 -0.48 4.79 -18.20
C HIS A 195 0.74 5.42 -17.52
N GLN A 196 0.83 5.44 -16.19
CA GLN A 196 2.05 5.88 -15.49
C GLN A 196 3.13 4.78 -15.45
N PHE A 197 2.75 3.51 -15.23
CA PHE A 197 3.66 2.37 -15.32
C PHE A 197 4.14 2.12 -16.76
N LYS A 198 3.32 2.43 -17.80
CA LYS A 198 3.74 2.42 -19.21
C LYS A 198 4.87 3.40 -19.54
N LYS A 199 5.11 4.44 -18.72
CA LYS A 199 6.15 5.45 -19.01
C LYS A 199 7.57 5.00 -18.66
N ASN A 200 7.74 4.10 -17.69
CA ASN A 200 9.06 3.60 -17.29
C ASN A 200 9.24 2.14 -17.74
N THR A 201 9.66 1.95 -19.00
CA THR A 201 9.89 0.64 -19.62
C THR A 201 10.77 -0.27 -18.75
N ARG A 202 11.81 0.29 -18.12
CA ARG A 202 12.73 -0.46 -17.24
C ARG A 202 12.06 -0.99 -15.98
N LEU A 203 11.21 -0.17 -15.33
CA LEU A 203 10.49 -0.57 -14.12
C LEU A 203 9.51 -1.71 -14.44
N LYS A 204 8.75 -1.54 -15.54
CA LYS A 204 7.81 -2.54 -15.99
C LYS A 204 8.51 -3.87 -16.32
N SER A 205 9.60 -3.84 -17.09
CA SER A 205 10.36 -5.05 -17.41
C SER A 205 10.90 -5.76 -16.17
N ALA A 206 11.40 -5.03 -15.17
CA ALA A 206 11.88 -5.63 -13.92
C ALA A 206 10.75 -6.33 -13.15
N LEU A 207 9.58 -5.70 -13.07
CA LEU A 207 8.39 -6.26 -12.40
C LEU A 207 7.80 -7.46 -13.15
N ASP A 208 7.70 -7.38 -14.47
CA ASP A 208 7.22 -8.49 -15.31
C ASP A 208 8.13 -9.72 -15.13
N LEU A 209 9.45 -9.51 -15.03
CA LEU A 209 10.43 -10.59 -14.81
C LEU A 209 10.33 -11.16 -13.39
N LEU A 210 10.12 -10.33 -12.37
CA LEU A 210 9.87 -10.81 -11.00
C LEU A 210 8.58 -11.62 -10.92
N LYS A 211 7.52 -11.18 -11.60
CA LYS A 211 6.26 -11.91 -11.68
C LYS A 211 6.41 -13.28 -12.33
N GLN A 212 6.99 -13.35 -13.53
CA GLN A 212 7.20 -14.64 -14.22
C GLN A 212 8.05 -15.61 -13.38
N LYS A 213 9.02 -15.09 -12.62
CA LYS A 213 9.86 -15.92 -11.75
C LYS A 213 9.12 -16.40 -10.50
N THR A 214 8.29 -15.56 -9.88
CA THR A 214 7.47 -15.96 -8.73
C THR A 214 6.39 -16.97 -9.12
N GLU A 215 5.82 -16.86 -10.33
CA GLU A 215 4.91 -17.87 -10.89
C GLU A 215 5.63 -19.22 -11.08
N LYS A 216 6.81 -19.24 -11.70
CA LYS A 216 7.63 -20.46 -11.86
C LYS A 216 8.07 -21.10 -10.54
N ALA A 217 8.39 -20.28 -9.53
CA ALA A 217 8.76 -20.80 -8.21
C ALA A 217 7.57 -21.52 -7.54
N LYS A 218 6.36 -20.97 -7.66
CA LYS A 218 5.12 -21.59 -7.16
C LYS A 218 4.74 -22.85 -7.94
N GLU A 219 4.97 -22.89 -9.24
CA GLU A 219 4.77 -24.09 -10.05
C GLU A 219 5.70 -25.23 -9.62
N ASN A 220 6.98 -24.93 -9.39
CA ASN A 220 7.96 -25.91 -8.89
C ASN A 220 7.67 -26.38 -7.46
N GLU A 221 7.15 -25.50 -6.59
CA GLU A 221 6.69 -25.89 -5.24
C GLU A 221 5.47 -26.81 -5.31
N ASN A 222 4.49 -26.52 -6.17
CA ASN A 222 3.31 -27.36 -6.36
C ASN A 222 3.65 -28.72 -7.02
N GLU A 223 4.61 -28.79 -7.95
CA GLU A 223 5.08 -30.07 -8.52
C GLU A 223 5.85 -30.91 -7.50
N ASN A 224 6.55 -30.30 -6.54
CA ASN A 224 7.21 -31.02 -5.46
C ASN A 224 6.21 -31.56 -4.41
N ASP A 225 5.13 -30.82 -4.13
CA ASP A 225 4.06 -31.29 -3.22
C ASP A 225 3.21 -32.41 -3.84
N LEU A 226 3.01 -32.43 -5.16
CA LEU A 226 2.29 -33.51 -5.86
C LEU A 226 3.08 -34.82 -5.95
N ASN A 227 4.40 -34.79 -5.77
CA ASN A 227 5.26 -35.98 -5.80
C ASN A 227 5.43 -36.66 -4.43
N LEU A 228 4.78 -36.17 -3.36
CA LEU A 228 4.88 -36.72 -2.01
C LEU A 228 3.59 -37.37 -1.48
N SER A 229 2.59 -37.63 -2.32
CA SER A 229 1.34 -38.26 -1.91
C SER A 229 0.85 -39.32 -2.90
N GLU A 230 1.59 -40.42 -3.05
CA GLU A 230 1.04 -41.71 -3.49
C GLU A 230 1.14 -42.67 -2.30
N ASP A 231 0.08 -42.69 -1.49
CA ASP A 231 -0.42 -43.84 -0.70
C ASP A 231 -1.25 -43.32 0.49
N ASP A 232 -2.56 -43.14 0.30
CA ASP A 232 -3.56 -43.84 1.11
C ASP A 232 -4.98 -43.62 0.55
N ASN A 233 -5.69 -44.73 0.30
CA ASN A 233 -7.03 -44.78 -0.26
C ASN A 233 -8.05 -44.93 0.89
N THR A 234 -8.82 -43.89 1.22
CA THR A 234 -10.17 -44.09 1.81
C THR A 234 -11.16 -42.97 1.46
N PRO A 235 -12.46 -43.28 1.22
CA PRO A 235 -13.42 -42.35 0.63
C PRO A 235 -14.24 -41.56 1.67
N ILE A 236 -14.45 -40.25 1.45
CA ILE A 236 -15.35 -39.41 2.27
C ILE A 236 -16.65 -39.11 1.49
N PRO A 237 -17.86 -39.16 2.11
CA PRO A 237 -19.14 -39.06 1.40
C PRO A 237 -19.57 -37.62 1.08
N GLU A 238 -20.24 -37.47 -0.08
CA GLU A 238 -20.88 -36.25 -0.58
C GLU A 238 -21.92 -35.66 0.39
N ARG A 239 -21.88 -34.34 0.60
CA ARG A 239 -22.99 -33.56 1.17
C ARG A 239 -23.42 -32.45 0.22
N ASN A 240 -24.70 -32.52 -0.15
CA ASN A 240 -25.43 -31.63 -1.05
C ASN A 240 -25.42 -30.15 -0.61
N ALA A 241 -25.10 -29.24 -1.53
CA ALA A 241 -25.20 -27.79 -1.37
C ALA A 241 -26.59 -27.25 -1.81
N PRO A 242 -27.23 -26.30 -1.09
CA PRO A 242 -28.49 -25.70 -1.53
C PRO A 242 -28.27 -24.51 -2.49
N LYS A 243 -29.11 -24.43 -3.52
CA LYS A 243 -29.14 -23.42 -4.61
C LYS A 243 -29.45 -22.00 -4.07
N ARG A 244 -28.61 -21.01 -4.39
CA ARG A 244 -28.80 -19.57 -4.08
C ARG A 244 -29.47 -18.81 -5.24
N LYS A 245 -30.47 -17.99 -4.91
CA LYS A 245 -31.30 -17.15 -5.80
C LYS A 245 -30.51 -15.96 -6.40
N LYS A 246 -30.80 -15.62 -7.67
CA LYS A 246 -30.18 -14.53 -8.47
C LYS A 246 -30.48 -13.12 -7.90
N ARG A 247 -29.46 -12.24 -7.82
CA ARG A 247 -29.56 -10.81 -7.47
C ARG A 247 -29.83 -9.92 -8.71
N PRO A 248 -30.47 -8.74 -8.57
CA PRO A 248 -30.79 -7.85 -9.69
C PRO A 248 -29.62 -6.96 -10.13
N LYS A 249 -29.75 -6.41 -11.35
CA LYS A 249 -28.72 -5.82 -12.22
C LYS A 249 -28.06 -4.55 -11.64
N THR A 250 -26.73 -4.62 -11.48
CA THR A 250 -25.78 -3.57 -11.04
C THR A 250 -25.51 -2.46 -12.06
N THR A 251 -26.07 -2.53 -13.26
CA THR A 251 -25.70 -1.66 -14.39
C THR A 251 -26.31 -0.25 -14.33
N LYS A 252 -27.44 -0.05 -13.66
CA LYS A 252 -28.11 1.27 -13.61
C LYS A 252 -27.44 2.24 -12.62
N LEU A 253 -27.05 1.72 -11.45
CA LEU A 253 -26.38 2.51 -10.41
C LEU A 253 -24.98 3.00 -10.84
N MET A 254 -24.30 2.21 -11.67
CA MET A 254 -22.96 2.53 -12.19
C MET A 254 -22.99 3.73 -13.15
N ASN A 255 -24.03 3.84 -13.97
CA ASN A 255 -24.18 4.95 -14.92
C ASN A 255 -24.51 6.27 -14.22
N ASP A 256 -25.35 6.23 -13.17
CA ASP A 256 -25.72 7.42 -12.40
C ASP A 256 -24.52 7.99 -11.61
N LEU A 257 -23.63 7.11 -11.11
CA LEU A 257 -22.38 7.50 -10.44
C LEU A 257 -21.36 8.12 -11.40
N LEU A 258 -21.19 7.56 -12.60
CA LEU A 258 -20.29 8.10 -13.62
C LEU A 258 -20.71 9.52 -14.08
N ASP A 259 -22.00 9.75 -14.25
CA ASP A 259 -22.54 11.07 -14.59
C ASP A 259 -22.32 12.10 -13.48
N SER A 260 -22.38 11.68 -12.21
CA SER A 260 -22.12 12.56 -11.07
C SER A 260 -20.65 13.00 -10.99
N VAL A 261 -19.72 12.09 -11.29
CA VAL A 261 -18.26 12.33 -11.28
C VAL A 261 -17.82 13.21 -12.46
N GLN A 262 -18.47 13.08 -13.62
CA GLN A 262 -18.21 13.97 -14.76
C GLN A 262 -18.72 15.40 -14.50
N LYS A 263 -19.87 15.55 -13.84
CA LYS A 263 -20.42 16.86 -13.46
C LYS A 263 -19.57 17.59 -12.41
N THR A 264 -18.95 16.87 -11.46
CA THR A 264 -18.04 17.49 -10.47
C THR A 264 -16.71 17.93 -11.09
N LYS A 265 -16.14 17.15 -12.03
CA LYS A 265 -14.93 17.55 -12.79
C LYS A 265 -15.14 18.77 -13.69
N GLN A 266 -16.34 18.99 -14.23
CA GLN A 266 -16.64 20.19 -15.01
C GLN A 266 -16.84 21.44 -14.13
N ARG A 267 -17.34 21.27 -12.90
CA ARG A 267 -17.51 22.38 -11.93
C ARG A 267 -16.17 22.88 -11.37
N SER A 268 -15.18 22.02 -11.18
CA SER A 268 -13.85 22.42 -10.70
C SER A 268 -13.03 23.19 -11.75
N LYS A 269 -13.23 22.91 -13.05
CA LYS A 269 -12.59 23.64 -14.15
C LYS A 269 -13.14 25.05 -14.41
N LYS A 270 -14.31 25.42 -13.86
CA LYS A 270 -14.97 26.72 -14.09
C LYS A 270 -14.71 27.78 -13.00
N LYS A 271 -14.01 27.46 -11.91
CA LYS A 271 -13.63 28.46 -10.90
C LYS A 271 -12.29 29.11 -11.29
N LYS A 272 -12.34 30.32 -11.86
CA LYS A 272 -11.17 31.21 -11.97
C LYS A 272 -10.68 31.58 -10.56
N PRO A 273 -9.37 31.76 -10.33
CA PRO A 273 -8.85 32.21 -9.04
C PRO A 273 -9.29 33.66 -8.78
N ILE A 274 -9.90 33.90 -7.63
CA ILE A 274 -10.14 35.24 -7.10
C ILE A 274 -8.81 35.71 -6.50
N VAL A 275 -8.17 36.69 -7.14
CA VAL A 275 -7.02 37.40 -6.58
C VAL A 275 -7.57 38.40 -5.57
N SER A 276 -7.22 38.24 -4.30
CA SER A 276 -7.43 39.26 -3.26
C SER A 276 -6.40 40.40 -3.43
N PRO A 277 -6.78 41.68 -3.27
CA PRO A 277 -5.82 42.77 -3.35
C PRO A 277 -4.91 42.79 -2.12
N ILE A 278 -3.62 42.96 -2.38
CA ILE A 278 -2.58 43.24 -1.40
C ILE A 278 -2.79 44.68 -0.95
N LEU A 279 -3.04 44.90 0.34
CA LEU A 279 -2.96 46.22 0.95
C LEU A 279 -1.47 46.58 1.07
N SER A 280 -1.08 47.63 0.36
CA SER A 280 0.20 48.32 0.49
C SER A 280 0.17 49.20 1.73
N ASP A 281 1.07 48.95 2.68
CA ASP A 281 1.46 49.92 3.69
C ASP A 281 2.27 51.03 2.98
N GLU A 282 1.71 52.24 2.93
CA GLU A 282 2.47 53.47 2.67
C GLU A 282 2.76 54.15 4.01
N GLU A 283 4.03 54.44 4.22
CA GLU A 283 4.54 55.40 5.21
C GLU A 283 3.86 56.77 5.03
N ASN A 284 3.56 57.46 6.13
CA ASN A 284 3.95 58.87 6.32
C ASN A 284 3.61 59.40 7.72
N VAL A 285 4.63 60.04 8.32
CA VAL A 285 4.73 60.87 9.53
C VAL A 285 4.82 60.16 10.89
#